data_AF-A0A7J6UGC4-F1
#
_entry.id   AF-A0A7J6UGC4-F1
#
_cell.length_a   1.000
_cell.length_b   1.000
_cell.length_c   1.000
_cell.angle_alpha   90.00
_cell.angle_beta   90.00
_cell.angle_gamma   90.00
#
_symmetry.space_group_name_H-M   'P 1'
#
loop_
_entity.id
_entity.type
_entity.pdbx_description
1 polymer ?
#
loop_
_entity_poly.entity_id
_entity_poly.type
_entity_poly.pdbx_seq_one_letter_code
_entity_poly.pdbx_strand_id
1 'polypeptide(L)'
;FCVDPLPHPGVRQYSKELIERELRKFYCGVCNYSTMEGEDSLKGVATGNWGCGVFGGDAQLKFVIQWAAASLAKRPIIHYYRYGERKLAGLDEFIVAVKKSEVTLEGILEIMQCLSPSSGVFTQILASL
;
A
#
# COMPACT_ATOMS: atom_id res chain seq x y z
N PHE A 1 6.18 -12.50 -7.95
CA PHE A 1 6.31 -12.86 -6.53
C PHE A 1 4.98 -13.42 -6.03
N CYS A 2 4.99 -14.25 -4.98
CA CYS A 2 3.79 -14.80 -4.35
C CYS A 2 3.80 -14.41 -2.87
N VAL A 3 2.83 -13.60 -2.44
CA VAL A 3 2.68 -13.15 -1.05
C VAL A 3 1.24 -13.29 -0.60
N ASP A 4 1.04 -13.92 0.55
CA ASP A 4 -0.27 -14.20 1.13
C ASP A 4 -0.79 -13.01 1.97
N PRO A 5 -1.96 -12.44 1.66
CA PRO A 5 -2.64 -11.50 2.56
C PRO A 5 -3.25 -12.25 3.76
N LEU A 6 -3.42 -11.56 4.88
CA LEU A 6 -4.14 -12.11 6.03
C LEU A 6 -5.64 -12.23 5.68
N PRO A 7 -6.27 -13.41 5.84
CA PRO A 7 -7.68 -13.58 5.53
C PRO A 7 -8.59 -13.03 6.64
N HIS A 8 -9.64 -12.33 6.24
CA HIS A 8 -10.73 -11.82 7.09
C HIS A 8 -10.28 -11.05 8.34
N PRO A 9 -9.41 -10.02 8.22
CA PRO A 9 -8.90 -9.30 9.38
C PRO A 9 -9.95 -8.43 10.08
N GLY A 10 -11.08 -8.14 9.42
CA GLY A 10 -12.14 -7.28 9.95
C GLY A 10 -11.63 -5.90 10.31
N VAL A 11 -12.13 -5.32 11.41
CA VAL A 11 -11.68 -4.01 11.91
C VAL A 11 -10.24 -4.01 12.41
N ARG A 12 -9.65 -5.18 12.71
CA ARG A 12 -8.27 -5.25 13.20
C ARG A 12 -7.25 -4.89 12.12
N GLN A 13 -7.62 -4.90 10.84
CA GLN A 13 -6.69 -4.55 9.75
C GLN A 13 -6.07 -3.15 9.90
N TYR A 14 -6.73 -2.26 10.63
CA TYR A 14 -6.25 -0.90 10.93
C TYR A 14 -5.34 -0.85 12.16
N SER A 15 -5.13 -1.96 12.87
CA SER A 15 -4.19 -1.99 13.99
C SER A 15 -2.76 -1.87 13.48
N LYS A 16 -1.91 -1.19 14.26
CA LYS A 16 -0.47 -1.09 13.99
C LYS A 16 0.16 -2.44 13.66
N GLU A 17 -0.14 -3.45 14.47
CA GLU A 17 0.37 -4.81 14.30
C GLU A 17 0.03 -5.40 12.92
N LEU A 18 -1.23 -5.29 12.48
CA LEU A 18 -1.66 -5.90 11.21
C LEU A 18 -1.25 -5.07 10.00
N ILE A 19 -1.18 -3.75 10.13
CA ILE A 19 -0.58 -2.89 9.09
C ILE A 19 0.89 -3.27 8.89
N GLU A 20 1.67 -3.39 9.97
CA GLU A 20 3.07 -3.80 9.90
C GLU A 20 3.24 -5.21 9.33
N ARG A 21 2.40 -6.18 9.72
CA ARG A 21 2.41 -7.53 9.17
C ARG A 21 2.27 -7.50 7.65
N GLU A 22 1.30 -6.75 7.16
CA GLU A 22 0.99 -6.70 5.73
C GLU A 22 2.03 -5.91 4.93
N LEU A 23 2.54 -4.82 5.50
CA LEU A 23 3.66 -4.05 4.95
C LEU A 23 4.89 -4.93 4.78
N ARG A 24 5.32 -5.62 5.84
CA ARG A 24 6.50 -6.51 5.81
C ARG A 24 6.29 -7.67 4.84
N LYS A 25 5.10 -8.29 4.83
CA LYS A 25 4.76 -9.38 3.93
C LYS A 25 4.90 -8.95 2.46
N PHE A 26 4.30 -7.82 2.09
CA PHE A 26 4.39 -7.33 0.72
C PHE A 26 5.82 -6.90 0.37
N TYR A 27 6.50 -6.21 1.29
CA TYR A 27 7.90 -5.81 1.14
C TYR A 27 8.82 -7.00 0.84
N CYS A 28 8.73 -8.11 1.59
CA CYS A 28 9.48 -9.33 1.31
C CYS A 28 9.23 -9.87 -0.11
N GLY A 29 8.00 -9.70 -0.61
CA GLY A 29 7.63 -10.05 -1.97
C GLY A 29 8.19 -9.12 -3.03
N VAL A 30 8.71 -7.94 -2.69
CA VAL A 30 9.23 -6.97 -3.66
C VAL A 30 10.65 -6.49 -3.38
N CYS A 31 11.33 -6.88 -2.31
CA CYS A 31 12.66 -6.35 -2.00
C CYS A 31 13.79 -7.00 -2.83
N ASN A 32 13.71 -8.30 -3.13
CA ASN A 32 14.85 -9.08 -3.64
C ASN A 32 14.85 -9.35 -5.16
N TYR A 33 14.25 -8.47 -5.97
CA TYR A 33 14.33 -8.57 -7.42
C TYR A 33 15.35 -7.56 -7.98
N SER A 34 16.63 -7.91 -7.95
CA SER A 34 17.66 -7.31 -8.80
C SER A 34 17.75 -8.09 -10.12
N THR A 35 18.06 -7.40 -11.21
CA THR A 35 18.32 -8.05 -12.50
C THR A 35 19.76 -8.53 -12.60
N MET A 36 19.98 -9.62 -13.34
CA MET A 36 21.31 -10.07 -13.75
C MET A 36 22.05 -9.05 -14.65
N GLU A 37 21.37 -8.00 -15.12
CA GLU A 37 21.88 -6.96 -16.02
C GLU A 37 22.53 -5.76 -15.30
N GLY A 38 22.90 -5.91 -14.03
CA GLY A 38 23.54 -4.88 -13.21
C GLY A 38 22.68 -4.43 -12.03
N GLU A 39 23.34 -3.97 -10.96
CA GLU A 39 22.72 -3.55 -9.69
C GLU A 39 21.69 -2.41 -9.85
N ASP A 40 21.72 -1.68 -10.97
CA ASP A 40 20.95 -0.45 -11.19
C ASP A 40 19.57 -0.62 -11.86
N SER A 41 19.17 -1.83 -12.29
CA SER A 41 17.89 -2.03 -13.00
C SER A 41 16.83 -2.74 -12.13
N LEU A 42 16.31 -2.05 -11.11
CA LEU A 42 15.15 -2.53 -10.36
C LEU A 42 13.89 -2.49 -11.24
N LYS A 43 13.24 -3.64 -11.43
CA LYS A 43 11.95 -3.71 -12.14
C LYS A 43 10.82 -3.07 -11.30
N GLY A 44 9.85 -2.46 -11.98
CA GLY A 44 8.60 -2.00 -11.38
C GLY A 44 7.71 -3.15 -10.89
N VAL A 45 6.68 -2.81 -10.11
CA VAL A 45 5.72 -3.77 -9.52
C VAL A 45 4.37 -3.66 -10.23
N ALA A 46 3.87 -4.77 -10.77
CA ALA A 46 2.48 -4.86 -11.25
C ALA A 46 1.64 -5.60 -10.21
N THR A 47 0.56 -4.97 -9.71
CA THR A 47 -0.28 -5.52 -8.63
C THR A 47 -1.72 -4.99 -8.72
N GLY A 48 -2.59 -5.34 -7.77
CA GLY A 48 -3.96 -4.85 -7.69
C GLY A 48 -4.53 -4.98 -6.28
N ASN A 49 -5.81 -5.33 -6.19
CA ASN A 49 -6.59 -5.44 -4.94
C ASN A 49 -6.19 -6.66 -4.07
N TRP A 50 -4.91 -6.76 -3.73
CA TRP A 50 -4.29 -7.84 -2.97
C TRP A 50 -4.99 -8.04 -1.63
N GLY A 51 -5.67 -9.18 -1.47
CA GLY A 51 -6.38 -9.55 -0.25
C GLY A 51 -7.72 -8.83 -0.02
N CYS A 52 -8.27 -8.10 -1.00
CA CYS A 52 -9.49 -7.31 -0.79
C CYS A 52 -10.79 -8.06 -1.15
N GLY A 53 -10.72 -9.09 -2.00
CA GLY A 53 -11.88 -9.89 -2.41
C GLY A 53 -12.35 -10.85 -1.31
N VAL A 54 -12.19 -12.16 -1.53
CA VAL A 54 -12.60 -13.19 -0.56
C VAL A 54 -12.01 -12.94 0.83
N PHE A 55 -10.79 -12.40 0.93
CA PHE A 55 -10.13 -12.14 2.21
C PHE A 55 -10.58 -10.86 2.91
N GLY A 56 -11.44 -10.04 2.30
CA GLY A 56 -12.14 -8.94 2.97
C GLY A 56 -11.26 -7.77 3.45
N GLY A 57 -10.07 -7.59 2.88
CA GLY A 57 -9.25 -6.40 3.12
C GLY A 57 -9.84 -5.13 2.51
N ASP A 58 -9.55 -3.98 3.13
CA ASP A 58 -9.91 -2.68 2.58
C ASP A 58 -8.96 -2.28 1.45
N ALA A 59 -9.52 -1.99 0.27
CA ALA A 59 -8.75 -1.68 -0.93
C ALA A 59 -7.92 -0.40 -0.82
N GLN A 60 -8.39 0.63 -0.12
CA GLN A 60 -7.61 1.85 0.09
C GLN A 60 -6.42 1.56 1.01
N LEU A 61 -6.66 0.86 2.13
CA LEU A 61 -5.58 0.47 3.04
C LEU A 61 -4.53 -0.39 2.33
N LYS A 62 -4.98 -1.40 1.58
CA LYS A 62 -4.11 -2.30 0.82
C LYS A 62 -3.34 -1.58 -0.28
N PHE A 63 -3.91 -0.57 -0.93
CA PHE A 63 -3.17 0.27 -1.86
C PHE A 63 -2.00 0.97 -1.16
N VAL A 64 -2.27 1.69 -0.05
CA VAL A 64 -1.22 2.45 0.66
C VAL A 64 -0.12 1.54 1.19
N ILE A 65 -0.47 0.38 1.75
CA ILE A 65 0.49 -0.63 2.21
C ILE A 65 1.42 -1.09 1.06
N GLN A 66 0.84 -1.43 -0.09
CA GLN A 66 1.62 -1.88 -1.25
C GLN A 66 2.50 -0.77 -1.81
N TRP A 67 1.98 0.47 -1.84
CA TRP A 67 2.73 1.63 -2.31
C TRP A 67 3.91 1.94 -1.39
N ALA A 68 3.70 1.95 -0.07
CA ALA A 68 4.75 2.14 0.92
C ALA A 68 5.82 1.02 0.85
N ALA A 69 5.41 -0.25 0.75
CA ALA A 69 6.33 -1.37 0.62
C ALA A 69 7.17 -1.31 -0.67
N ALA A 70 6.56 -0.92 -1.80
CA ALA A 70 7.27 -0.74 -3.06
C ALA A 70 8.29 0.42 -2.98
N SER A 71 7.92 1.53 -2.32
CA SER A 71 8.81 2.67 -2.06
C SER A 71 9.98 2.28 -1.15
N LEU A 72 9.74 1.54 -0.06
CA LEU A 72 10.80 1.00 0.81
C LEU A 72 11.76 0.09 0.03
N ALA A 73 11.23 -0.72 -0.90
CA ALA A 73 12.00 -1.58 -1.77
C ALA A 73 12.66 -0.85 -2.96
N LYS A 74 12.59 0.49 -3.00
CA LYS A 74 13.15 1.36 -4.05
C LYS A 74 12.66 0.98 -5.46
N ARG A 75 11.42 0.48 -5.57
CA ARG A 75 10.83 0.11 -6.86
C ARG A 75 10.48 1.39 -7.63
N PRO A 76 10.95 1.54 -8.88
CA PRO A 76 10.81 2.82 -9.58
C PRO A 76 9.36 3.16 -9.93
N ILE A 77 8.52 2.13 -10.15
CA ILE A 77 7.11 2.28 -10.54
C ILE A 77 6.28 1.17 -9.89
N ILE A 78 5.05 1.52 -9.49
CA ILE A 78 3.98 0.57 -9.18
C ILE A 78 2.80 0.76 -10.13
N HIS A 79 2.46 -0.27 -10.90
CA HIS A 79 1.27 -0.32 -11.73
C HIS A 79 0.16 -1.03 -10.95
N TYR A 80 -0.85 -0.28 -10.52
CA TYR A 80 -1.95 -0.78 -9.70
C TYR A 80 -3.24 -0.95 -10.53
N TYR A 81 -3.69 -2.19 -10.69
CA TYR A 81 -4.90 -2.54 -11.42
C TYR A 81 -6.10 -2.61 -10.45
N ARG A 82 -7.03 -1.66 -10.60
CA ARG A 82 -8.17 -1.44 -9.68
C ARG A 82 -9.34 -2.40 -9.89
N TYR A 83 -9.48 -2.99 -11.07
CA TYR A 83 -10.55 -3.94 -11.44
C TYR A 83 -11.97 -3.48 -11.03
N GLY A 84 -12.31 -2.21 -11.28
CA GLY A 84 -13.64 -1.66 -10.97
C GLY A 84 -13.95 -1.43 -9.49
N GLU A 85 -12.96 -1.53 -8.60
CA GLU A 85 -13.14 -1.29 -7.17
C GLU A 85 -13.55 0.16 -6.88
N ARG A 86 -14.83 0.34 -6.50
CA ARG A 86 -15.45 1.66 -6.29
C ARG A 86 -14.81 2.42 -5.13
N LYS A 87 -14.30 1.72 -4.11
CA LYS A 87 -13.57 2.38 -3.01
C LYS A 87 -12.30 3.11 -3.50
N LEU A 88 -11.77 2.79 -4.68
CA LEU A 88 -10.60 3.40 -5.29
C LEU A 88 -10.93 4.51 -6.31
N ALA A 89 -12.17 5.00 -6.35
CA ALA A 89 -12.57 6.04 -7.30
C ALA A 89 -11.73 7.32 -7.22
N GLY A 90 -11.26 7.72 -6.02
CA GLY A 90 -10.42 8.90 -5.79
C GLY A 90 -8.92 8.61 -5.71
N LEU A 91 -8.46 7.48 -6.25
CA LEU A 91 -7.06 7.04 -6.12
C LEU A 91 -6.08 8.01 -6.81
N ASP A 92 -6.44 8.51 -7.99
CA ASP A 92 -5.53 9.36 -8.77
C ASP A 92 -5.36 10.73 -8.10
N GLU A 93 -6.45 11.31 -7.58
CA GLU A 93 -6.43 12.55 -6.79
C GLU A 93 -5.65 12.38 -5.49
N PHE A 94 -5.84 11.25 -4.80
CA PHE A 94 -5.08 10.90 -3.60
C PHE A 94 -3.58 10.87 -3.87
N ILE A 95 -3.14 10.17 -4.94
CA ILE A 95 -1.72 10.10 -5.32
C ILE A 95 -1.16 11.49 -5.63
N VAL A 96 -1.90 12.31 -6.38
CA VAL A 96 -1.47 13.68 -6.71
C VAL A 96 -1.32 14.53 -5.45
N ALA A 97 -2.27 14.44 -4.52
CA ALA A 97 -2.22 15.22 -3.27
C ALA A 97 -1.05 14.79 -2.38
N VAL A 98 -0.83 13.47 -2.18
CA VAL A 98 0.30 12.96 -1.41
C VAL A 98 1.64 13.32 -2.05
N LYS A 99 1.76 13.29 -3.38
CA LYS A 99 3.00 13.70 -4.07
C LYS A 99 3.25 15.21 -4.02
N LYS A 100 2.21 16.02 -3.84
CA LYS A 100 2.32 17.47 -3.70
C LYS A 100 2.59 17.91 -2.26
N SER A 101 2.27 17.07 -1.28
CA SER A 101 2.71 17.33 0.09
C SER A 101 4.21 17.03 0.23
N GLU A 102 4.84 17.62 1.24
CA GLU A 102 6.24 17.36 1.59
C GLU A 102 6.37 16.16 2.56
N VAL A 103 5.35 15.30 2.61
CA VAL A 103 5.32 14.16 3.55
C VAL A 103 6.37 13.12 3.16
N THR A 104 7.10 12.62 4.14
CA THR A 104 8.05 11.54 3.93
C THR A 104 7.34 10.18 3.96
N LEU A 105 8.04 9.14 3.51
CA LEU A 105 7.55 7.77 3.62
C LEU A 105 7.34 7.38 5.09
N GLU A 106 8.26 7.80 5.97
CA GLU A 106 8.15 7.64 7.41
C GLU A 106 6.89 8.32 7.95
N GLY A 107 6.60 9.55 7.53
CA GLY A 107 5.39 10.28 7.92
C GLY A 107 4.10 9.57 7.49
N ILE A 108 4.05 9.00 6.27
CA ILE A 108 2.92 8.17 5.85
C ILE A 108 2.77 6.93 6.74
N LEU A 109 3.86 6.25 7.08
CA LEU A 109 3.83 5.07 7.96
C LEU A 109 3.40 5.41 9.39
N GLU A 110 3.71 6.61 9.89
CA GLU A 110 3.23 7.12 11.17
C GLU A 110 1.73 7.43 11.13
N ILE A 111 1.26 8.14 10.10
CA ILE A 111 -0.18 8.43 9.91
C ILE A 111 -0.99 7.13 9.83
N MET A 112 -0.47 6.11 9.14
CA MET A 112 -1.12 4.80 9.03
C MET A 112 -1.36 4.13 10.39
N GLN A 113 -0.53 4.39 11.40
CA GLN A 113 -0.70 3.83 12.75
C GLN A 113 -1.86 4.47 13.53
N CYS A 114 -2.36 5.61 13.06
CA CYS A 114 -3.44 6.38 13.68
C CYS A 114 -4.80 6.22 12.96
N LEU A 115 -4.90 5.31 11.97
CA LEU A 115 -6.13 5.13 11.20
C LEU A 115 -7.27 4.58 12.05
N SER A 116 -8.45 5.18 11.88
CA SER A 116 -9.71 4.68 12.41
C SER A 116 -10.48 3.87 11.35
N PRO A 117 -11.18 2.77 11.73
CA PRO A 117 -12.09 2.05 10.83
C PRO A 117 -13.32 2.86 10.40
N SER A 118 -13.62 4.00 11.04
CA SER A 118 -14.86 4.76 10.84
C SER A 118 -14.89 5.63 9.58
N SER A 119 -13.75 5.83 8.92
CA SER A 119 -13.58 6.78 7.82
C SER A 119 -12.71 6.19 6.70
N GLY A 120 -12.82 6.74 5.49
CA GLY A 120 -11.97 6.34 4.36
C GLY A 120 -10.49 6.58 4.66
N VAL A 121 -9.62 5.63 4.29
CA VAL A 121 -8.18 5.71 4.53
C VAL A 121 -7.56 6.90 3.79
N PHE A 122 -7.95 7.13 2.54
CA PHE A 122 -7.45 8.27 1.77
C PHE A 122 -7.81 9.60 2.44
N THR A 123 -9.06 9.76 2.87
CA THR A 123 -9.50 10.97 3.57
C THR A 123 -8.72 11.22 4.86
N GLN A 124 -8.50 10.17 5.67
CA GLN A 124 -7.75 10.29 6.92
C GLN A 124 -6.29 10.67 6.69
N ILE A 125 -5.65 10.04 5.70
CA ILE A 125 -4.26 10.38 5.35
C ILE A 125 -4.18 11.84 4.90
N LEU A 126 -5.02 12.25 3.93
CA LEU A 126 -4.99 13.63 3.42
C LEU A 126 -5.30 14.69 4.49
N ALA A 127 -6.13 14.37 5.49
CA ALA A 127 -6.39 15.27 6.61
C ALA A 127 -5.20 15.40 7.58
N SER A 128 -4.20 14.53 7.46
CA SER A 128 -3.00 14.48 8.32
C SER A 128 -1.72 14.92 7.60
N LEU A 129 -1.82 15.37 6.34
CA LEU A 129 -0.72 15.94 5.53
C LEU A 129 -0.63 17.45 5.71
#